data_AF-A0A250KZS6-F1
#
_entry.id   AF-A0A250KZS6-F1
#
_cell.length_a   1.000
_cell.length_b   1.000
_cell.length_c   1.000
_cell.angle_alpha   90.00
_cell.angle_beta   90.00
_cell.angle_gamma   90.00
#
_symmetry.space_group_name_H-M   'P 1'
#
loop_
_entity.id
_entity.type
_entity.pdbx_description
1 polymer ?
#
loop_
_entity_poly.entity_id
_entity_poly.type
_entity_poly.pdbx_seq_one_letter_code
_entity_poly.pdbx_strand_id
1 'polypeptide(L)'
;MFKSLLRFSLQHRLYSERVAWYKDDKLFVFLPRDTDGDVRAEVWRGDRQSSRKVFERKYNKKNTSKVLTQKHLAFSVDFHRLASDWLMSITPTWFFSYGEDFKKSGYGHTNLSWLKRKENNRAVLNHFRFLVAWLRSIDTDDLFSEKGKRDSFLSFGDCVALKGAPFLDETLWEPLPDESEHDDPPSIQKLFG
;
A
#
# COMPACT_ATOMS: atom_id res chain seq x y z
N MET A 1 12.86 12.76 18.81
CA MET A 1 11.68 13.61 19.09
C MET A 1 10.89 13.94 17.82
N PHE A 2 11.44 14.65 16.82
CA PHE A 2 10.67 15.09 15.63
C PHE A 2 10.14 13.97 14.70
N LYS A 3 10.92 12.92 14.41
CA LYS A 3 10.46 11.82 13.53
C LYS A 3 9.20 11.11 14.06
N SER A 4 9.12 10.95 15.39
CA SER A 4 7.96 10.35 16.04
C SER A 4 6.73 11.22 15.90
N LEU A 5 6.87 12.54 16.05
CA LEU A 5 5.77 13.50 15.84
C LEU A 5 5.25 13.44 14.41
N LEU A 6 6.13 13.49 13.40
CA LEU A 6 5.75 13.37 12.00
C LEU A 6 4.99 12.07 11.72
N ARG A 7 5.44 10.95 12.29
CA ARG A 7 4.74 9.66 12.17
C ARG A 7 3.36 9.68 12.82
N PHE A 8 3.21 10.29 14.00
CA PHE A 8 1.90 10.40 14.68
C PHE A 8 0.96 11.35 13.94
N SER A 9 1.46 12.48 13.43
CA SER A 9 0.70 13.39 12.57
C SER A 9 0.22 12.68 11.31
N LEU A 10 1.09 11.90 10.66
CA LEU A 10 0.72 11.08 9.51
C LEU A 10 -0.33 10.02 9.89
N GLN A 11 -0.16 9.31 11.01
CA GLN A 11 -1.13 8.32 11.47
C GLN A 11 -2.51 8.94 11.71
N HIS A 12 -2.57 10.08 12.39
CA HIS A 12 -3.81 10.81 12.61
C HIS A 12 -4.45 11.22 11.28
N ARG A 13 -3.65 11.74 10.35
CA ARG A 13 -4.12 12.18 9.04
C ARG A 13 -4.69 11.04 8.19
N LEU A 14 -4.03 9.89 8.21
CA LEU A 14 -4.40 8.71 7.43
C LEU A 14 -5.58 7.93 8.03
N TYR A 15 -5.86 8.11 9.33
CA TYR A 15 -7.00 7.48 9.99
C TYR A 15 -8.34 7.88 9.35
N SER A 16 -8.51 9.16 8.99
CA SER A 16 -9.73 9.63 8.31
C SER A 16 -9.93 8.98 6.94
N GLU A 17 -8.85 8.51 6.32
CA GLU A 17 -8.86 7.83 5.04
C GLU A 17 -8.93 6.30 5.16
N ARG A 18 -9.27 5.77 6.34
CA ARG A 18 -9.35 4.33 6.61
C ARG A 18 -8.04 3.63 6.25
N VAL A 19 -6.91 4.26 6.60
CA VAL A 19 -5.58 3.65 6.52
C VAL A 19 -5.05 3.50 7.94
N ALA A 20 -4.87 2.25 8.36
CA ALA A 20 -4.50 1.92 9.74
C ALA A 20 -3.00 1.70 9.89
N TRP A 21 -2.47 2.05 11.06
CA TRP A 21 -1.07 1.83 11.44
C TRP A 21 -0.91 0.49 12.17
N TYR A 22 -0.14 -0.43 11.58
CA TYR A 22 0.25 -1.70 12.17
C TYR A 22 1.65 -1.56 12.77
N LYS A 23 1.71 -1.40 14.10
CA LYS A 23 2.94 -1.06 14.83
C LYS A 23 4.04 -2.09 14.67
N ASP A 24 3.71 -3.37 14.77
CA ASP A 24 4.69 -4.46 14.76
C ASP A 24 5.32 -4.64 13.37
N ASP A 25 4.52 -4.43 12.32
CA ASP A 25 4.98 -4.45 10.92
C ASP A 25 5.61 -3.12 10.47
N LYS A 26 5.36 -2.04 11.20
CA LYS A 26 5.68 -0.66 10.83
C LYS A 26 5.08 -0.26 9.47
N LEU A 27 3.82 -0.65 9.24
CA LEU A 27 3.10 -0.42 7.98
C LEU A 27 1.85 0.42 8.16
N PHE A 28 1.60 1.29 7.18
CA PHE A 28 0.29 1.85 6.90
C PHE A 28 -0.45 0.94 5.93
N VAL A 29 -1.66 0.52 6.29
CA VAL A 29 -2.42 -0.50 5.57
C VAL A 29 -3.79 0.06 5.19
N PHE A 30 -4.14 0.00 3.90
CA PHE A 30 -5.46 0.40 3.41
C PHE A 30 -6.52 -0.62 3.86
N LEU A 31 -7.48 -0.18 4.66
CA LEU A 31 -8.63 -0.99 5.07
C LEU A 31 -9.80 -0.78 4.11
N PRO A 32 -10.81 -1.65 4.04
CA PRO A 32 -12.02 -1.33 3.30
C PRO A 32 -12.74 -0.12 3.92
N ARG A 33 -13.46 0.64 3.08
CA ARG A 33 -14.27 1.78 3.54
C ARG A 33 -15.40 1.26 4.44
N ASP A 34 -16.07 0.21 3.99
CA ASP A 34 -17.12 -0.51 4.71
C ASP A 34 -16.63 -1.89 5.15
N THR A 35 -16.96 -2.34 6.35
CA THR A 35 -16.45 -3.61 6.91
C THR A 35 -16.82 -4.82 6.03
N ASP A 36 -18.00 -4.78 5.41
CA ASP A 36 -18.52 -5.83 4.53
C ASP A 36 -18.03 -5.71 3.09
N GLY A 37 -17.40 -4.59 2.74
CA GLY A 37 -16.92 -4.35 1.37
C GLY A 37 -15.77 -5.28 1.01
N ASP A 38 -15.91 -6.04 -0.08
CA ASP A 38 -14.89 -6.98 -0.53
C ASP A 38 -13.77 -6.33 -1.36
N VAL A 39 -14.02 -5.16 -1.93
CA VAL A 39 -13.05 -4.46 -2.78
C VAL A 39 -13.04 -2.99 -2.43
N ARG A 40 -11.85 -2.42 -2.28
CA ARG A 40 -11.64 -0.96 -2.26
C ARG A 40 -10.73 -0.57 -3.40
N ALA A 41 -11.16 0.39 -4.20
CA ALA A 41 -10.33 1.04 -5.20
C ALA A 41 -10.28 2.55 -4.94
N GLU A 42 -9.13 3.15 -5.17
CA GLU A 42 -8.91 4.59 -5.06
C GLU A 42 -8.60 5.15 -6.45
N VAL A 43 -9.26 6.23 -6.82
CA VAL A 43 -8.98 6.95 -8.07
C VAL A 43 -7.77 7.85 -7.83
N TRP A 44 -6.87 7.89 -8.80
CA TRP A 44 -5.69 8.75 -8.75
C TRP A 44 -5.39 9.32 -10.13
N ARG A 45 -4.69 10.45 -10.14
CA ARG A 45 -4.28 11.13 -11.37
C ARG A 45 -2.76 11.18 -11.40
N GLY A 46 -2.16 10.36 -12.28
CA GLY A 46 -0.80 10.56 -12.75
C GLY A 46 -0.85 11.41 -14.03
N ASP A 47 -0.25 10.89 -15.10
CA ASP A 47 -0.37 11.50 -16.44
C ASP A 47 -1.80 11.35 -17.00
N ARG A 48 -2.50 10.29 -16.56
CA ARG A 48 -3.91 10.01 -16.86
C ARG A 48 -4.64 9.61 -15.57
N GLN A 49 -5.95 9.79 -15.56
CA GLN A 49 -6.80 9.27 -14.49
C GLN A 49 -6.83 7.74 -14.55
N SER A 50 -6.62 7.11 -13.41
CA SER A 50 -6.61 5.66 -13.26
C SER A 50 -7.19 5.28 -11.90
N SER A 51 -7.49 4.00 -11.69
CA SER A 51 -7.94 3.48 -10.41
C SER A 51 -6.97 2.41 -9.92
N ARG A 52 -6.75 2.38 -8.61
CA ARG A 52 -5.91 1.39 -7.96
C ARG A 52 -6.72 0.60 -6.97
N LYS A 53 -6.76 -0.72 -7.12
CA LYS A 53 -7.29 -1.62 -6.09
C LYS A 53 -6.33 -1.63 -4.90
N VAL A 54 -6.80 -1.13 -3.74
CA VAL A 54 -6.03 -1.03 -2.50
C VAL A 54 -6.46 -2.07 -1.47
N PHE A 55 -7.63 -2.68 -1.61
CA PHE A 55 -8.08 -3.81 -0.80
C PHE A 55 -8.85 -4.81 -1.65
N GLU A 56 -8.66 -6.09 -1.32
CA GLU A 56 -9.37 -7.22 -1.93
C GLU A 56 -9.55 -8.35 -0.92
N ARG A 57 -10.81 -8.72 -0.66
CA ARG A 57 -11.21 -9.95 0.03
C ARG A 57 -11.59 -10.99 -1.00
N LYS A 58 -11.00 -12.18 -0.91
CA LYS A 58 -11.34 -13.35 -1.74
C LYS A 58 -11.90 -14.45 -0.86
N TYR A 59 -12.96 -15.09 -1.33
CA TYR A 59 -13.60 -16.24 -0.68
C TYR A 59 -13.10 -17.56 -1.28
N ASN A 60 -13.26 -18.63 -0.52
CA ASN A 60 -12.89 -19.96 -0.98
C ASN A 60 -13.89 -20.45 -2.04
N LYS A 61 -13.38 -20.93 -3.19
CA LYS A 61 -14.19 -21.48 -4.29
C LYS A 61 -15.08 -22.66 -3.83
N LYS A 62 -14.61 -23.46 -2.87
CA LYS A 62 -15.35 -24.63 -2.35
C LYS A 62 -16.38 -24.26 -1.27
N ASN A 63 -16.14 -23.19 -0.53
CA ASN A 63 -17.04 -22.72 0.52
C ASN A 63 -17.02 -21.19 0.57
N THR A 64 -18.01 -20.57 -0.06
CA THR A 64 -18.10 -19.12 -0.23
C THR A 64 -18.34 -18.37 1.08
N SER A 65 -18.74 -19.05 2.17
CA SER A 65 -18.83 -18.43 3.50
C SER A 65 -17.47 -18.22 4.17
N LYS A 66 -16.40 -18.89 3.67
CA LYS A 66 -15.06 -18.77 4.25
C LYS A 66 -14.19 -17.82 3.42
N VAL A 67 -13.70 -16.78 4.08
CA VAL A 67 -12.68 -15.88 3.54
C VAL A 67 -11.38 -16.66 3.34
N LEU A 68 -10.89 -16.68 2.09
CA LEU A 68 -9.62 -17.31 1.72
C LEU A 68 -8.45 -16.37 1.98
N THR A 69 -8.56 -15.11 1.58
CA THR A 69 -7.46 -14.14 1.68
C THR A 69 -8.00 -12.71 1.70
N GLN A 70 -7.45 -11.89 2.60
CA GLN A 70 -7.62 -10.44 2.58
C GLN A 70 -6.28 -9.80 2.26
N LYS A 71 -6.20 -9.13 1.11
CA LYS A 71 -4.99 -8.48 0.60
C LYS A 71 -5.17 -6.98 0.62
N HIS A 72 -4.19 -6.29 1.19
CA HIS A 72 -4.18 -4.85 1.36
C HIS A 72 -2.93 -4.27 0.73
N LEU A 73 -3.07 -3.21 -0.07
CA LEU A 73 -1.95 -2.35 -0.37
C LEU A 73 -1.50 -1.72 0.94
N ALA A 74 -0.19 -1.70 1.15
CA ALA A 74 0.42 -1.15 2.34
C ALA A 74 1.68 -0.38 1.97
N PHE A 75 2.20 0.40 2.91
CA PHE A 75 3.47 1.08 2.72
C PHE A 75 4.13 1.37 4.06
N SER A 76 5.46 1.31 4.09
CA SER A 76 6.24 1.89 5.19
C SER A 76 6.66 3.30 4.80
N VAL A 77 6.92 4.10 5.83
CA VAL A 77 7.49 5.44 5.67
C VAL A 77 8.67 5.61 6.60
N ASP A 78 9.65 6.37 6.13
CA ASP A 78 10.72 6.89 6.98
C ASP A 78 10.91 8.38 6.71
N PHE A 79 11.20 9.13 7.76
CA PHE A 79 11.44 10.57 7.68
C PHE A 79 12.92 10.86 7.76
N HIS A 80 13.40 11.67 6.82
CA HIS A 80 14.79 12.09 6.70
C HIS A 80 14.84 13.60 6.71
N ARG A 81 15.87 14.16 7.35
CA ARG A 81 16.14 15.60 7.31
C ARG A 81 17.36 15.81 6.44
N LEU A 82 17.18 16.46 5.30
CA LEU A 82 18.27 16.81 4.39
C LEU A 82 18.32 18.34 4.31
N ALA A 83 19.45 18.93 4.69
CA ALA A 83 19.61 20.38 4.84
C ALA A 83 18.48 20.99 5.72
N SER A 84 17.67 21.89 5.16
CA SER A 84 16.54 22.52 5.82
C SER A 84 15.25 21.72 5.76
N ASP A 85 15.18 20.68 4.93
CA ASP A 85 13.92 20.09 4.52
C ASP A 85 13.68 18.71 5.13
N TRP A 86 12.41 18.42 5.43
CA TRP A 86 11.96 17.10 5.82
C TRP A 86 11.47 16.34 4.59
N LEU A 87 12.10 15.22 4.31
CA LEU A 87 11.73 14.31 3.24
C LEU A 87 11.10 13.05 3.84
N MET A 88 10.13 12.49 3.13
CA MET A 88 9.51 11.22 3.48
C MET A 88 9.82 10.20 2.39
N SER A 89 10.51 9.12 2.74
CA SER A 89 10.67 7.96 1.86
C SER A 89 9.47 7.04 2.06
N ILE A 90 8.87 6.60 0.96
CA ILE A 90 7.72 5.68 0.95
C ILE A 90 8.18 4.38 0.29
N THR A 91 7.97 3.25 0.98
CA THR A 91 8.22 1.92 0.39
C THR A 91 6.89 1.18 0.26
N PRO A 92 6.36 1.03 -0.97
CA PRO A 92 5.14 0.27 -1.20
C PRO A 92 5.34 -1.22 -0.86
N THR A 93 4.31 -1.85 -0.31
CA THR A 93 4.30 -3.29 -0.03
C THR A 93 2.88 -3.82 0.04
N TRP A 94 2.73 -5.10 0.42
CA TRP A 94 1.44 -5.73 0.63
C TRP A 94 1.31 -6.26 2.04
N PHE A 95 0.11 -6.17 2.58
CA PHE A 95 -0.26 -6.73 3.87
C PHE A 95 -1.38 -7.74 3.69
N PHE A 96 -1.24 -8.90 4.34
CA PHE A 96 -2.23 -9.96 4.32
C PHE A 96 -2.83 -10.11 5.71
N SER A 97 -4.16 -10.03 5.76
CA SER A 97 -4.91 -10.10 7.01
C SER A 97 -5.89 -11.27 7.04
N TYR A 98 -6.50 -11.49 8.20
CA TYR A 98 -7.61 -12.41 8.39
C TYR A 98 -8.64 -11.83 9.37
N GLY A 99 -9.87 -12.34 9.28
CA GLY A 99 -10.97 -11.96 10.16
C GLY A 99 -11.56 -10.58 9.86
N GLU A 100 -12.53 -10.18 10.67
CA GLU A 100 -13.20 -8.88 10.57
C GLU A 100 -12.34 -7.73 11.12
N ASP A 101 -11.48 -8.03 12.11
CA ASP A 101 -10.54 -7.08 12.71
C ASP A 101 -9.28 -6.82 11.85
N PHE A 102 -9.13 -7.50 10.71
CA PHE A 102 -7.96 -7.42 9.82
C PHE A 102 -6.61 -7.70 10.51
N LYS A 103 -6.57 -8.67 11.44
CA LYS A 103 -5.33 -9.07 12.11
C LYS A 103 -4.33 -9.65 11.11
N LYS A 104 -3.04 -9.48 11.36
CA LYS A 104 -1.96 -9.98 10.48
C LYS A 104 -2.07 -11.50 10.31
N SER A 105 -2.13 -11.96 9.06
CA SER A 105 -2.14 -13.39 8.76
C SER A 105 -0.78 -14.04 9.04
N GLY A 106 -0.77 -15.14 9.81
CA GLY A 106 0.43 -15.95 10.03
C GLY A 106 0.99 -16.55 8.73
N TYR A 107 0.13 -16.77 7.74
CA TYR A 107 0.51 -17.25 6.40
C TYR A 107 0.86 -16.10 5.43
N GLY A 108 0.79 -14.85 5.90
CA GLY A 108 1.02 -13.67 5.08
C GLY A 108 2.42 -13.60 4.46
N HIS A 109 3.44 -14.16 5.13
CA HIS A 109 4.81 -14.19 4.62
C HIS A 109 4.97 -14.97 3.32
N THR A 110 4.30 -16.12 3.19
CA THR A 110 4.33 -16.95 1.98
C THR A 110 3.67 -16.21 0.81
N ASN A 111 2.47 -15.66 1.04
CA ASN A 111 1.73 -14.90 0.04
C ASN A 111 2.50 -13.64 -0.40
N LEU A 112 3.11 -12.93 0.55
CA LEU A 112 3.93 -11.75 0.26
C LEU A 112 5.17 -12.11 -0.55
N SER A 113 5.87 -13.20 -0.20
CA SER A 113 7.07 -13.63 -0.92
C SER A 113 6.74 -14.04 -2.35
N TRP A 114 5.66 -14.79 -2.55
CA TRP A 114 5.18 -15.15 -3.88
C TRP A 114 4.80 -13.90 -4.69
N LEU A 115 4.09 -12.95 -4.09
CA LEU A 115 3.65 -11.74 -4.79
C LEU A 115 4.84 -10.85 -5.19
N LYS A 116 5.84 -10.70 -4.30
CA LYS A 116 7.06 -9.94 -4.59
C LYS A 116 7.87 -10.52 -5.75
N ARG A 117 7.89 -11.85 -5.94
CA ARG A 117 8.56 -12.48 -7.09
C ARG A 117 7.85 -12.18 -8.40
N LYS A 118 6.53 -12.04 -8.38
CA LYS A 118 5.72 -11.75 -9.57
C LYS A 118 5.65 -10.26 -9.92
N GLU A 119 5.97 -9.37 -8.99
CA GLU A 119 5.95 -7.94 -9.24
C GLU A 119 7.27 -7.44 -9.84
N ASN A 120 7.18 -6.86 -11.04
CA ASN A 120 8.33 -6.21 -11.68
C ASN A 120 8.53 -4.76 -11.16
N ASN A 121 9.70 -4.18 -11.46
CA ASN A 121 10.06 -2.83 -11.04
C ASN A 121 9.02 -1.78 -11.48
N ARG A 122 8.46 -1.93 -12.68
CA ARG A 122 7.42 -1.05 -13.20
C ARG A 122 6.11 -1.11 -12.38
N ALA A 123 5.72 -2.28 -11.89
CA ALA A 123 4.57 -2.41 -10.99
C ALA A 123 4.83 -1.69 -9.66
N VAL A 124 6.02 -1.90 -9.07
CA VAL A 124 6.43 -1.23 -7.82
C VAL A 124 6.47 0.28 -7.98
N LEU A 125 7.05 0.79 -9.09
CA LEU A 125 7.07 2.21 -9.41
C LEU A 125 5.65 2.78 -9.55
N ASN A 126 4.73 2.04 -10.17
CA ASN A 126 3.33 2.47 -10.25
C ASN A 126 2.65 2.51 -8.88
N HIS A 127 2.98 1.61 -7.95
CA HIS A 127 2.48 1.69 -6.58
C HIS A 127 3.00 2.95 -5.88
N PHE A 128 4.29 3.24 -6.05
CA PHE A 128 4.90 4.44 -5.51
C PHE A 128 4.25 5.71 -6.07
N ARG A 129 4.10 5.82 -7.41
CA ARG A 129 3.42 6.95 -8.06
C ARG A 129 1.98 7.12 -7.58
N PHE A 130 1.26 6.01 -7.43
CA PHE A 130 -0.08 6.02 -6.84
C PHE A 130 -0.06 6.61 -5.43
N LEU A 131 0.81 6.12 -4.53
CA LEU A 131 0.87 6.58 -3.14
C LEU A 131 1.21 8.07 -3.05
N VAL A 132 2.18 8.55 -3.85
CA VAL A 132 2.54 9.98 -3.87
C VAL A 132 1.38 10.83 -4.37
N ALA A 133 0.75 10.47 -5.49
CA ALA A 133 -0.39 11.21 -6.03
C ALA A 133 -1.58 11.20 -5.07
N TRP A 134 -1.86 10.04 -4.46
CA TRP A 134 -2.92 9.87 -3.49
C TRP A 134 -2.69 10.71 -2.23
N LEU A 135 -1.51 10.65 -1.63
CA LEU A 135 -1.13 11.46 -0.46
C LEU A 135 -1.23 12.97 -0.72
N ARG A 136 -0.97 13.43 -1.94
CA ARG A 136 -1.16 14.84 -2.29
C ARG A 136 -2.65 15.19 -2.44
N SER A 137 -3.42 14.28 -3.00
CA SER A 137 -4.85 14.50 -3.26
C SER A 137 -5.72 14.46 -2.02
N ILE A 138 -5.30 13.79 -0.95
CA ILE A 138 -6.11 13.71 0.27
C ILE A 138 -6.32 15.09 0.92
N ASP A 139 -5.36 16.00 0.77
CA ASP A 139 -5.42 17.38 1.33
C ASP A 139 -6.07 18.39 0.37
N THR A 140 -6.25 18.04 -0.89
CA THR A 140 -7.00 18.88 -1.84
C THR A 140 -8.49 18.60 -1.66
N ASP A 141 -9.09 19.18 -0.62
CA ASP A 141 -10.54 19.28 -0.55
C ASP A 141 -11.04 20.33 -1.54
N ASP A 142 -12.13 20.02 -2.24
CA ASP A 142 -12.87 20.99 -3.05
C ASP A 142 -13.32 22.12 -2.11
N LEU A 143 -13.14 23.37 -2.53
CA LEU A 143 -13.53 24.58 -1.76
C LEU A 143 -15.01 24.56 -1.40
N PHE A 144 -15.81 23.78 -2.13
CA PHE A 144 -17.25 23.59 -1.92
C PHE A 144 -17.62 22.26 -1.27
N SER A 145 -16.65 21.44 -0.87
CA SER A 145 -16.96 20.21 -0.17
C SER A 145 -17.51 20.51 1.23
N GLU A 146 -18.62 19.89 1.61
CA GLU A 146 -19.23 20.02 2.95
C GLU A 146 -18.30 19.49 4.06
N LYS A 147 -17.24 18.78 3.69
CA LYS A 147 -16.12 18.45 4.56
C LYS A 147 -15.31 19.73 4.75
N GLY A 148 -15.71 20.56 5.70
CA GLY A 148 -14.99 21.79 6.06
C GLY A 148 -13.48 21.55 6.22
N LYS A 149 -12.66 22.60 5.99
CA LYS A 149 -11.19 22.57 6.03
C LYS A 149 -10.71 21.60 7.11
N ARG A 150 -10.20 20.43 6.70
CA ARG A 150 -9.58 19.50 7.63
C ARG A 150 -8.34 20.18 8.16
N ASP A 151 -8.23 20.34 9.48
CA ASP A 151 -6.99 20.77 10.13
C ASP A 151 -5.89 19.75 9.81
N SER A 152 -5.12 20.04 8.77
CA SER A 152 -4.00 19.20 8.37
C SER A 152 -2.71 19.77 8.93
N PHE A 153 -2.17 19.11 9.94
CA PHE A 153 -0.84 19.42 10.51
C PHE A 153 0.32 19.01 9.60
N LEU A 154 0.03 18.39 8.45
CA LEU A 154 0.99 17.87 7.49
C LEU A 154 0.47 18.09 6.07
N SER A 155 1.32 18.59 5.18
CA SER A 155 1.04 18.64 3.74
C SER A 155 2.12 17.88 2.98
N PHE A 156 1.75 17.37 1.80
CA PHE A 156 2.64 16.56 0.98
C PHE A 156 3.10 17.33 -0.26
N GLY A 157 4.42 17.45 -0.42
CA GLY A 157 5.06 18.08 -1.57
C GLY A 157 5.24 17.15 -2.78
N ASP A 158 5.98 17.63 -3.77
CA ASP A 158 6.38 16.86 -4.95
C ASP A 158 7.43 15.78 -4.64
N CYS A 159 7.53 14.79 -5.52
CA CYS A 159 8.59 13.79 -5.46
C CYS A 159 9.95 14.42 -5.78
N VAL A 160 10.93 14.21 -4.91
CA VAL A 160 12.29 14.71 -5.11
C VAL A 160 13.14 13.62 -5.76
N ALA A 161 13.70 13.91 -6.93
CA ALA A 161 14.69 13.06 -7.58
C ALA A 161 16.11 13.48 -7.16
N LEU A 162 16.82 12.60 -6.46
CA LEU A 162 18.22 12.83 -6.12
C LEU A 162 19.09 12.54 -7.35
N LYS A 163 19.90 13.51 -7.77
CA LYS A 163 20.85 13.37 -8.88
C LYS A 163 22.15 12.75 -8.37
N GLY A 164 22.84 11.99 -9.23
CA GLY A 164 24.21 11.50 -8.95
C GLY A 164 24.33 9.98 -8.77
N ALA A 165 23.22 9.23 -8.79
CA ALA A 165 23.29 7.78 -8.92
C ALA A 165 23.64 7.40 -10.37
N PRO A 166 24.50 6.37 -10.60
CA PRO A 166 24.74 5.85 -11.95
C PRO A 166 23.43 5.30 -12.54
N PHE A 167 23.28 5.42 -13.86
CA PHE A 167 22.18 4.76 -14.57
C PHE A 167 22.32 3.24 -14.39
N LEU A 168 21.26 2.60 -13.92
CA LEU A 168 21.20 1.15 -13.76
C LEU A 168 20.39 0.58 -14.93
N ASP A 169 21.02 -0.28 -15.73
CA ASP A 169 20.33 -0.97 -16.83
C ASP A 169 19.37 -2.01 -16.26
N GLU A 170 18.08 -1.71 -16.28
CA GLU A 170 17.04 -2.59 -15.73
C GLU A 170 16.94 -3.94 -16.46
N THR A 171 17.38 -4.02 -17.73
CA THR A 171 17.31 -5.27 -18.52
C THR A 171 18.23 -6.35 -17.96
N LEU A 172 19.35 -5.96 -17.35
CA LEU A 172 20.28 -6.87 -16.68
C LEU A 172 19.72 -7.47 -15.39
N TRP A 173 18.61 -6.93 -14.89
CA TRP A 173 17.98 -7.32 -13.62
C TRP A 173 16.56 -7.88 -13.83
N GLU A 174 16.19 -8.20 -15.07
CA GLU A 174 14.94 -8.90 -15.33
C GLU A 174 14.97 -10.30 -14.70
N PRO A 175 13.89 -10.71 -14.00
CA PRO A 175 13.80 -12.07 -13.51
C PRO A 175 13.91 -13.04 -14.68
N LEU A 176 14.65 -14.13 -14.49
CA LEU A 176 14.65 -15.22 -15.45
C LEU A 176 13.21 -15.73 -15.65
N PRO A 177 12.81 -16.12 -16.88
CA PRO A 177 11.49 -16.71 -17.11
C PRO A 177 11.29 -17.93 -16.20
N ASP A 178 10.22 -17.94 -15.40
CA ASP A 178 9.83 -19.12 -14.62
C ASP A 178 9.35 -20.22 -15.60
N GLU A 179 10.06 -21.35 -15.70
CA GLU A 179 9.66 -22.51 -16.53
C GLU A 179 8.47 -23.32 -15.96
N SER A 180 7.68 -22.79 -15.03
CA SER A 180 6.52 -23.49 -14.46
C SER A 180 5.23 -22.73 -14.71
N GLU A 181 4.65 -22.94 -15.88
CA GLU A 181 3.24 -22.68 -16.15
C GLU A 181 2.37 -23.66 -15.34
N HIS A 182 2.09 -23.35 -14.07
CA HIS A 182 0.89 -23.74 -13.31
C HIS A 182 1.10 -23.37 -11.85
N ASP A 183 0.86 -22.13 -11.45
CA ASP A 183 0.83 -21.80 -10.02
C ASP A 183 -0.13 -20.63 -9.73
N ASP A 184 -1.38 -21.02 -9.46
CA ASP A 184 -2.23 -20.35 -8.49
C ASP A 184 -1.42 -20.04 -7.21
N PRO A 185 -1.72 -18.97 -6.45
CA PRO A 185 -1.12 -18.81 -5.12
C PRO A 185 -1.25 -20.12 -4.34
N PRO A 186 -0.24 -20.54 -3.54
CA PRO A 186 -0.23 -21.84 -2.89
C PRO A 186 -1.59 -22.09 -2.24
N SER A 187 -2.24 -23.15 -2.71
CA SER A 187 -3.60 -23.49 -2.29
C SER A 187 -3.60 -23.75 -0.79
N ILE A 188 -4.08 -22.77 0.00
CA ILE A 188 -4.28 -22.89 1.46
C ILE A 188 -5.19 -24.11 1.80
N GLN A 189 -5.91 -24.67 0.81
CA GLN A 189 -6.72 -25.88 0.97
C GLN A 189 -5.96 -27.12 1.48
N LYS A 190 -4.62 -27.17 1.42
CA LYS A 190 -3.85 -28.32 1.96
C LYS A 190 -3.52 -28.22 3.46
N LEU A 191 -3.90 -27.14 4.15
CA LEU A 191 -3.57 -26.91 5.57
C LEU A 191 -4.79 -26.88 6.51
N PHE A 192 -5.99 -27.15 5.97
CA PHE A 192 -7.20 -27.39 6.75
C PHE A 192 -7.62 -28.86 6.56
N GLY A 193 -6.77 -29.76 7.05
CA GLY A 193 -7.13 -31.13 7.41
C GLY A 193 -7.29 -31.22 8.92
#